data_AF-A0A7C7IBA6-F1
#
_entry.id   AF-A0A7C7IBA6-F1
#
_cell.length_a   1.000
_cell.length_b   1.000
_cell.length_c   1.000
_cell.angle_alpha   90.00
_cell.angle_beta   90.00
_cell.angle_gamma   90.00
#
_symmetry.space_group_name_H-M   'P 1'
#
loop_
_entity.id
_entity.type
_entity.pdbx_description
1 polymer ?
#
loop_
_entity_poly.entity_id
_entity_poly.type
_entity_poly.pdbx_seq_one_letter_code
_entity_poly.pdbx_strand_id
1 'polypeptide(L)'
;MAFLMGDWTVARELSDRAFAVSSSDARVLLHGIMLEYEEGDFAQAGSYLGRLEEVMYITSPGPTLDTAYLAVAIALAARLSGTGERLGLADLASEAVLASPYATNSVTIAATCARAMVAVFKDDGSKTVDYRDVLQPHSGTILADSVVSVDRVLGLLSKTTGDWNQATGHFEDALAFCRKAGYRPELAWTCCDYADTILQRNGEGDRAKAIALMEESLSISSELGMKPLMRRVVSRQEILKA
;
A
#
# COMPACT_ATOMS: atom_id res chain seq x y z
N MET A 1 5.33 -14.68 1.87
CA MET A 1 6.52 -14.59 1.00
C MET A 1 6.18 -14.63 -0.48
N ALA A 2 5.46 -15.63 -1.01
CA ALA A 2 5.14 -15.71 -2.45
C ALA A 2 4.52 -14.42 -3.03
N PHE A 3 3.51 -13.85 -2.35
CA PHE A 3 2.92 -12.56 -2.70
C PHE A 3 3.97 -11.44 -2.82
N LEU A 4 4.83 -11.29 -1.80
CA LEU A 4 5.86 -10.25 -1.77
C LEU A 4 6.90 -10.42 -2.88
N MET A 5 7.15 -11.65 -3.35
CA MET A 5 8.05 -11.92 -4.48
C MET A 5 7.37 -11.72 -5.85
N GLY A 6 6.05 -11.50 -5.89
CA GLY A 6 5.26 -11.44 -7.12
C GLY A 6 4.91 -12.80 -7.72
N ASP A 7 5.01 -13.89 -6.95
CA ASP A 7 4.56 -15.21 -7.40
C ASP A 7 3.05 -15.37 -7.14
N TRP A 8 2.24 -14.82 -8.04
CA TRP A 8 0.78 -14.81 -7.91
C TRP A 8 0.17 -16.20 -7.95
N THR A 9 0.80 -17.14 -8.68
CA THR A 9 0.30 -18.51 -8.79
C THR A 9 0.41 -19.21 -7.44
N VAL A 10 1.60 -19.19 -6.83
CA VAL A 10 1.82 -19.80 -5.51
C VAL A 10 1.06 -19.03 -4.43
N ALA A 11 0.99 -17.70 -4.52
CA ALA A 11 0.23 -16.90 -3.56
C ALA A 11 -1.27 -17.24 -3.58
N ARG A 12 -1.86 -17.45 -4.76
CA ARG A 12 -3.27 -17.86 -4.90
C ARG A 12 -3.49 -19.29 -4.39
N GLU A 13 -2.63 -20.25 -4.75
CA GLU A 13 -2.73 -21.62 -4.24
C GLU A 13 -2.68 -21.69 -2.71
N LEU A 14 -1.77 -20.93 -2.08
CA LEU A 14 -1.68 -20.84 -0.63
C LEU A 14 -2.93 -20.20 -0.02
N SER A 15 -3.50 -19.19 -0.68
CA SER A 15 -4.72 -18.53 -0.24
C SER A 15 -5.92 -19.47 -0.33
N ASP A 16 -6.07 -20.22 -1.42
CA ASP A 16 -7.15 -21.20 -1.61
C ASP A 16 -7.10 -22.30 -0.56
N ARG A 17 -5.91 -22.81 -0.27
CA ARG A 17 -5.69 -23.80 0.80
C ARG A 17 -6.04 -23.23 2.17
N ALA A 18 -5.70 -21.98 2.44
CA ALA A 18 -6.02 -21.32 3.70
C ALA A 18 -7.53 -21.04 3.82
N PHE A 19 -8.19 -20.64 2.72
CA PHE A 19 -9.64 -20.45 2.68
C PHE A 19 -10.43 -21.75 2.86
N ALA A 20 -9.88 -22.88 2.43
CA ALA A 20 -10.48 -24.19 2.71
C ALA A 20 -10.49 -24.54 4.21
N VAL A 21 -9.57 -23.97 5.00
CA VAL A 21 -9.52 -24.14 6.46
C VAL A 21 -10.33 -23.06 7.18
N SER A 22 -10.17 -21.80 6.78
CA SER A 22 -10.91 -20.66 7.32
C SER A 22 -11.15 -19.64 6.23
N SER A 23 -12.40 -19.56 5.78
CA SER A 23 -12.83 -18.56 4.80
C SER A 23 -12.83 -17.13 5.38
N SER A 24 -12.81 -16.96 6.70
CA SER A 24 -12.91 -15.66 7.36
C SER A 24 -11.60 -15.16 7.98
N ASP A 25 -10.46 -15.82 7.73
CA ASP A 25 -9.17 -15.34 8.25
C ASP A 25 -8.78 -14.01 7.59
N ALA A 26 -8.66 -12.95 8.41
CA ALA A 26 -8.41 -11.60 7.94
C ALA A 26 -7.07 -11.42 7.21
N ARG A 27 -6.03 -12.19 7.55
CA ARG A 27 -4.72 -12.11 6.88
C ARG A 27 -4.79 -12.70 5.49
N VAL A 28 -5.50 -13.81 5.34
CA VAL A 28 -5.70 -14.47 4.05
C VAL A 28 -6.56 -13.58 3.16
N LEU A 29 -7.62 -12.99 3.73
CA LEU A 29 -8.46 -12.02 3.02
C LEU A 29 -7.65 -10.80 2.57
N LEU A 30 -6.83 -10.19 3.43
CA LEU A 30 -5.99 -9.04 3.04
C LEU A 30 -5.08 -9.38 1.85
N HIS A 31 -4.35 -10.49 1.90
CA HIS A 31 -3.48 -10.90 0.79
C HIS A 31 -4.27 -11.22 -0.48
N GLY A 32 -5.41 -11.90 -0.36
CA GLY A 32 -6.30 -12.18 -1.49
C GLY A 32 -6.82 -10.91 -2.14
N ILE A 33 -7.26 -9.93 -1.33
CA ILE A 33 -7.71 -8.62 -1.83
C ILE A 33 -6.57 -7.95 -2.61
N MET A 34 -5.39 -7.84 -2.02
CA MET A 34 -4.24 -7.19 -2.67
C MET A 34 -3.84 -7.91 -3.96
N LEU A 35 -3.83 -9.25 -3.97
CA LEU A 35 -3.47 -10.03 -5.16
C LEU A 35 -4.42 -9.74 -6.32
N GLU A 36 -5.72 -9.81 -6.08
CA GLU A 36 -6.70 -9.56 -7.12
C GLU A 36 -6.68 -8.08 -7.57
N TYR A 37 -6.38 -7.13 -6.66
CA TYR A 37 -6.11 -5.75 -7.06
C TYR A 37 -4.87 -5.64 -7.96
N GLU A 38 -3.75 -6.29 -7.66
CA GLU A 38 -2.54 -6.24 -8.49
C GLU A 38 -2.79 -6.81 -9.89
N GLU A 39 -3.54 -7.91 -10.01
CA GLU A 39 -3.89 -8.50 -11.32
C GLU A 39 -5.03 -7.76 -12.04
N GLY A 40 -5.70 -6.82 -11.36
CA GLY A 40 -6.79 -6.00 -11.88
C GLY A 40 -8.17 -6.66 -11.86
N ASP A 41 -8.36 -7.75 -11.12
CA ASP A 41 -9.69 -8.33 -10.84
C ASP A 41 -10.36 -7.64 -9.65
N PHE A 42 -10.83 -6.41 -9.89
CA PHE A 42 -11.47 -5.59 -8.86
C PHE A 42 -12.80 -6.18 -8.37
N ALA A 43 -13.45 -7.05 -9.16
CA ALA A 43 -14.69 -7.69 -8.76
C ALA A 43 -14.43 -8.73 -7.67
N GLN A 44 -13.45 -9.61 -7.88
CA GLN A 44 -13.07 -10.60 -6.88
C GLN A 44 -12.45 -9.92 -5.65
N ALA A 45 -11.62 -8.90 -5.84
CA ALA A 45 -11.06 -8.11 -4.73
C ALA A 45 -12.18 -7.47 -3.88
N GLY A 46 -13.23 -6.93 -4.51
CA GLY A 46 -14.40 -6.38 -3.84
C GLY A 46 -15.19 -7.41 -3.04
N SER A 47 -15.30 -8.64 -3.55
CA SER A 47 -15.94 -9.75 -2.83
C SER A 47 -15.16 -10.13 -1.55
N TYR A 48 -13.84 -10.24 -1.63
CA TYR A 48 -13.01 -10.50 -0.45
C TYR A 48 -13.03 -9.34 0.55
N LEU A 49 -13.09 -8.09 0.06
CA LEU A 49 -13.20 -6.92 0.91
C LEU A 49 -14.53 -6.90 1.68
N GLY A 50 -15.64 -7.25 1.03
CA GLY A 50 -16.94 -7.38 1.70
C GLY A 50 -16.95 -8.48 2.77
N ARG A 51 -16.26 -9.60 2.54
CA ARG A 51 -16.08 -10.65 3.56
C ARG A 51 -15.26 -10.15 4.75
N LEU A 52 -14.19 -9.39 4.52
CA LEU A 52 -13.37 -8.84 5.60
C LEU A 52 -14.15 -7.80 6.42
N GLU A 53 -15.00 -7.01 5.77
CA GLU A 53 -15.93 -6.10 6.42
C GLU A 53 -16.94 -6.85 7.31
N GLU A 54 -17.52 -7.94 6.81
CA GLU A 54 -18.44 -8.78 7.58
C GLU A 54 -17.76 -9.40 8.81
N VAL A 55 -16.50 -9.85 8.68
CA VAL A 55 -15.69 -10.35 9.80
C VAL A 55 -15.53 -9.29 10.89
N MET A 56 -15.15 -8.06 10.53
CA MET A 56 -15.00 -6.96 11.49
C MET A 56 -16.32 -6.68 12.25
N TYR A 57 -17.47 -6.75 11.55
CA TYR A 57 -18.75 -6.53 12.22
C TYR A 57 -19.13 -7.68 13.17
N ILE A 58 -18.77 -8.93 12.85
CA ILE A 58 -19.00 -10.09 13.72
C ILE A 58 -18.13 -10.01 14.98
N THR A 59 -16.86 -9.62 14.85
CA THR A 59 -15.91 -9.49 15.97
C THR A 59 -16.09 -8.19 16.76
N SER A 60 -16.93 -7.28 16.28
CA SER A 60 -17.09 -5.88 16.70
C SER A 60 -15.83 -5.04 16.42
N PRO A 61 -15.98 -3.83 15.81
CA PRO A 61 -14.86 -2.94 15.58
C PRO A 61 -14.10 -2.62 16.88
N GLY A 62 -12.79 -2.83 16.87
CA GLY A 62 -11.95 -2.64 18.05
C GLY A 62 -10.46 -2.80 17.74
N PRO A 63 -9.60 -2.98 18.76
CA PRO A 63 -8.15 -3.11 18.60
C PRO A 63 -7.73 -4.49 18.07
N THR A 64 -8.37 -4.96 17.00
CA THR A 64 -8.17 -6.29 16.41
C THR A 64 -7.47 -6.22 15.07
N LEU A 65 -6.83 -7.33 14.67
CA LEU A 65 -6.13 -7.41 13.39
C LEU A 65 -7.08 -7.30 12.19
N ASP A 66 -8.26 -7.91 12.27
CA ASP A 66 -9.32 -7.81 11.27
C ASP A 66 -9.76 -6.36 11.04
N THR A 67 -9.96 -5.58 12.10
CA THR A 67 -10.30 -4.16 12.01
C THR A 67 -9.17 -3.37 11.33
N ALA A 68 -7.92 -3.56 11.76
CA ALA A 68 -6.78 -2.85 11.18
C ALA A 68 -6.52 -3.25 9.72
N TYR A 69 -6.63 -4.53 9.37
CA TYR A 69 -6.43 -5.01 8.00
C TYR A 69 -7.54 -4.60 7.06
N LEU A 70 -8.79 -4.47 7.52
CA LEU A 70 -9.84 -3.86 6.73
C LEU A 70 -9.48 -2.42 6.35
N ALA A 71 -9.02 -1.63 7.32
CA ALA A 71 -8.63 -0.25 7.08
C ALA A 71 -7.47 -0.16 6.06
N VAL A 72 -6.44 -1.00 6.22
CA VAL A 72 -5.31 -1.08 5.28
C VAL A 72 -5.78 -1.49 3.88
N ALA A 73 -6.59 -2.55 3.77
CA ALA A 73 -7.09 -3.05 2.49
C ALA A 73 -7.85 -1.95 1.73
N ILE A 74 -8.73 -1.21 2.42
CA ILE A 74 -9.48 -0.10 1.83
C ILE A 74 -8.55 1.03 1.38
N ALA A 75 -7.60 1.43 2.22
CA ALA A 75 -6.70 2.54 1.92
C ALA A 75 -5.79 2.24 0.71
N LEU A 76 -5.27 1.01 0.64
CA LEU A 76 -4.47 0.55 -0.50
C LEU A 76 -5.33 0.37 -1.75
N ALA A 77 -6.51 -0.25 -1.63
CA ALA A 77 -7.46 -0.39 -2.73
C ALA A 77 -7.83 0.96 -3.36
N ALA A 78 -8.12 1.97 -2.54
CA ALA A 78 -8.45 3.32 -3.02
C ALA A 78 -7.31 3.91 -3.86
N ARG A 79 -6.06 3.72 -3.45
CA ARG A 79 -4.89 4.18 -4.21
C ARG A 79 -4.74 3.42 -5.54
N LEU A 80 -5.02 2.13 -5.55
CA LEU A 80 -4.89 1.26 -6.73
C LEU A 80 -6.01 1.49 -7.75
N SER A 81 -7.26 1.65 -7.30
CA SER A 81 -8.43 1.85 -8.17
C SER A 81 -8.71 3.32 -8.49
N GLY A 82 -8.17 4.26 -7.70
CA GLY A 82 -8.47 5.68 -7.78
C GLY A 82 -9.83 6.06 -7.17
N THR A 83 -10.53 5.14 -6.49
CA THR A 83 -11.89 5.36 -5.98
C THR A 83 -11.92 5.36 -4.44
N GLY A 84 -12.41 6.45 -3.85
CA GLY A 84 -12.46 6.62 -2.38
C GLY A 84 -13.75 6.13 -1.70
N GLU A 85 -14.57 5.29 -2.34
CA GLU A 85 -15.94 4.97 -1.88
C GLU A 85 -16.01 4.45 -0.44
N ARG A 86 -15.04 3.64 -0.02
CA ARG A 86 -15.00 3.02 1.32
C ARG A 86 -14.13 3.76 2.33
N LEU A 87 -13.56 4.92 1.99
CA LEU A 87 -12.60 5.61 2.88
C LEU A 87 -13.19 5.98 4.25
N GLY A 88 -14.50 6.27 4.32
CA GLY A 88 -15.18 6.49 5.60
C GLY A 88 -15.14 5.26 6.52
N LEU A 89 -15.22 4.06 5.95
CA LEU A 89 -15.09 2.80 6.71
C LEU A 89 -13.64 2.57 7.17
N ALA A 90 -12.65 2.91 6.35
CA ALA A 90 -11.24 2.87 6.78
C ALA A 90 -10.96 3.83 7.94
N ASP A 91 -11.54 5.03 7.89
CA ASP A 91 -11.44 6.02 8.95
C ASP A 91 -12.08 5.51 10.26
N LEU A 92 -13.27 4.90 10.17
CA LEU A 92 -13.97 4.29 11.31
C LEU A 92 -13.17 3.13 11.92
N ALA A 93 -12.71 2.19 11.10
CA ALA A 93 -11.95 1.02 11.55
C ALA A 93 -10.63 1.45 12.21
N SER A 94 -9.91 2.39 11.59
CA SER A 94 -8.68 2.93 12.18
C SER A 94 -8.94 3.66 13.50
N GLU A 95 -10.05 4.40 13.62
CA GLU A 95 -10.42 5.06 14.88
C GLU A 95 -10.67 4.05 16.00
N ALA A 96 -11.42 2.97 15.71
CA ALA A 96 -11.73 1.93 16.68
C ALA A 96 -10.46 1.26 17.24
N VAL A 97 -9.42 1.12 16.41
CA VAL A 97 -8.11 0.66 16.85
C VAL A 97 -7.41 1.70 17.71
N LEU A 98 -7.23 2.91 17.18
CA LEU A 98 -6.36 3.94 17.76
C LEU A 98 -6.94 4.56 19.06
N ALA A 99 -8.26 4.55 19.23
CA ALA A 99 -8.92 4.99 20.46
C ALA A 99 -8.74 4.01 21.64
N SER A 100 -8.32 2.77 21.37
CA SER A 100 -8.21 1.74 22.40
C SER A 100 -6.83 1.74 23.06
N PRO A 101 -6.74 1.80 24.40
CA PRO A 101 -5.46 1.69 25.11
C PRO A 101 -4.88 0.26 25.09
N TYR A 102 -5.65 -0.71 24.58
CA TYR A 102 -5.26 -2.12 24.51
C TYR A 102 -4.74 -2.53 23.14
N ALA A 103 -4.65 -1.59 22.18
CA ALA A 103 -4.09 -1.87 20.87
C ALA A 103 -2.61 -2.29 20.99
N THR A 104 -2.31 -3.48 20.47
CA THR A 104 -0.91 -3.92 20.37
C THR A 104 -0.17 -3.07 19.35
N ASN A 105 1.16 -2.97 19.49
CA ASN A 105 1.96 -2.11 18.61
C ASN A 105 1.75 -2.44 17.12
N SER A 106 1.68 -3.72 16.74
CA SER A 106 1.45 -4.13 15.35
C SER A 106 0.11 -3.65 14.80
N VAL A 107 -0.96 -3.75 15.59
CA VAL A 107 -2.31 -3.30 15.21
C VAL A 107 -2.35 -1.77 15.09
N THR A 108 -1.71 -1.06 16.02
CA THR A 108 -1.57 0.40 16.00
C THR A 108 -0.84 0.87 14.74
N ILE A 109 0.30 0.26 14.40
CA ILE A 109 1.06 0.63 13.21
C ILE A 109 0.23 0.38 11.94
N ALA A 110 -0.49 -0.74 11.85
CA ALA A 110 -1.34 -1.04 10.69
C ALA A 110 -2.47 -0.01 10.52
N ALA A 111 -3.17 0.35 11.60
CA ALA A 111 -4.20 1.38 11.57
C ALA A 111 -3.62 2.77 11.23
N THR A 112 -2.46 3.12 11.77
CA THR A 112 -1.78 4.37 11.43
C THR A 112 -1.33 4.41 9.97
N CYS A 113 -0.85 3.30 9.43
CA CYS A 113 -0.55 3.18 8.00
C CYS A 113 -1.81 3.39 7.14
N ALA A 114 -2.95 2.81 7.55
CA ALA A 114 -4.21 3.03 6.84
C ALA A 114 -4.57 4.53 6.82
N ARG A 115 -4.56 5.20 7.99
CA ARG A 115 -4.79 6.65 8.10
C ARG A 115 -3.84 7.48 7.25
N ALA A 116 -2.55 7.15 7.27
CA ALA A 116 -1.54 7.79 6.44
C ALA A 116 -1.88 7.66 4.95
N MET A 117 -2.22 6.46 4.49
CA MET A 117 -2.56 6.22 3.09
C MET A 117 -3.87 6.89 2.67
N VAL A 118 -4.86 6.98 3.58
CA VAL A 118 -6.08 7.77 3.35
C VAL A 118 -5.75 9.26 3.23
N ALA A 119 -4.89 9.80 4.10
CA ALA A 119 -4.47 11.20 4.04
C ALA A 119 -3.72 11.50 2.74
N VAL A 120 -2.80 10.62 2.32
CA VAL A 120 -2.11 10.74 1.04
C VAL A 120 -3.09 10.67 -0.14
N PHE A 121 -4.10 9.79 -0.10
CA PHE A 121 -5.11 9.71 -1.15
C PHE A 121 -5.94 10.99 -1.26
N LYS A 122 -6.29 11.60 -0.12
CA LYS A 122 -7.04 12.86 -0.03
C LYS A 122 -6.16 14.11 -0.25
N ASP A 123 -4.84 13.94 -0.39
CA ASP A 123 -3.83 15.01 -0.38
C ASP A 123 -3.96 15.94 0.86
N ASP A 124 -4.27 15.33 2.02
CA ASP A 124 -4.49 16.03 3.28
C ASP A 124 -3.20 16.04 4.13
N GLY A 125 -2.61 17.23 4.26
CA GLY A 125 -1.39 17.44 5.04
C GLY A 125 -1.58 17.60 6.56
N SER A 126 -2.82 17.62 7.07
CA SER A 126 -3.12 18.14 8.42
C SER A 126 -2.63 17.27 9.59
N LYS A 127 -2.53 15.94 9.42
CA LYS A 127 -2.13 14.98 10.48
C LYS A 127 -0.91 14.11 10.11
N THR A 128 -0.20 14.49 9.07
CA THR A 128 0.90 13.69 8.52
C THR A 128 2.10 13.57 9.46
N VAL A 129 2.31 14.56 10.35
CA VAL A 129 3.35 14.52 11.39
C VAL A 129 3.04 13.44 12.43
N ASP A 130 1.81 13.39 12.95
CA ASP A 130 1.39 12.38 13.93
C ASP A 130 1.58 10.95 13.38
N TYR A 131 1.23 10.76 12.10
CA TYR A 131 1.43 9.47 11.43
C TYR A 131 2.91 9.15 11.24
N ARG A 132 3.73 10.14 10.88
CA ARG A 132 5.17 9.99 10.72
C ARG A 132 5.84 9.57 12.02
N ASP A 133 5.50 10.20 13.13
CA ASP A 133 6.12 9.92 14.45
C ASP A 133 5.89 8.46 14.89
N VAL A 134 4.73 7.90 14.57
CA VAL A 134 4.41 6.48 14.86
C VAL A 134 5.12 5.54 13.88
N LEU A 135 5.25 5.92 12.61
CA LEU A 135 5.81 5.05 11.56
C LEU A 135 7.34 5.09 11.48
N GLN A 136 7.98 6.22 11.83
CA GLN A 136 9.42 6.43 11.73
C GLN A 136 10.26 5.36 12.44
N PRO A 137 9.92 4.88 13.65
CA PRO A 137 10.66 3.81 14.33
C PRO A 137 10.65 2.47 13.57
N HIS A 138 9.79 2.34 12.56
CA HIS A 138 9.61 1.14 11.74
C HIS A 138 10.14 1.31 10.31
N SER A 139 10.94 2.36 10.05
CA SER A 139 11.71 2.49 8.81
C SER A 139 12.61 1.26 8.59
N GLY A 140 12.81 0.87 7.33
CA GLY A 140 13.53 -0.33 6.93
C GLY A 140 12.72 -1.62 7.10
N THR A 141 11.41 -1.53 7.29
CA THR A 141 10.52 -2.69 7.46
C THR A 141 9.38 -2.71 6.46
N ILE A 142 8.80 -3.90 6.30
CA ILE A 142 7.50 -4.10 5.69
C ILE A 142 6.50 -4.39 6.80
N LEU A 143 5.31 -3.81 6.73
CA LEU A 143 4.28 -4.06 7.73
C LEU A 143 3.92 -5.56 7.73
N ALA A 144 4.00 -6.20 8.91
CA ALA A 144 3.77 -7.63 9.04
C ALA A 144 2.36 -8.01 8.55
N ASP A 145 2.30 -9.08 7.72
CA ASP A 145 1.11 -9.53 6.97
C ASP A 145 0.48 -8.49 6.03
N SER A 146 1.16 -7.38 5.78
CA SER A 146 0.79 -6.35 4.80
C SER A 146 1.76 -6.36 3.62
N VAL A 147 1.44 -5.55 2.62
CA VAL A 147 2.07 -5.53 1.29
C VAL A 147 2.90 -4.26 1.05
N VAL A 148 2.98 -3.36 2.03
CA VAL A 148 3.56 -2.02 1.88
C VAL A 148 4.77 -1.78 2.79
N SER A 149 5.83 -1.21 2.22
CA SER A 149 7.01 -0.72 2.91
C SER A 149 6.67 0.51 3.74
N VAL A 150 7.15 0.56 4.99
CA VAL A 150 6.97 1.73 5.85
C VAL A 150 7.63 2.96 5.24
N ASP A 151 8.82 2.80 4.65
CA ASP A 151 9.52 3.91 4.00
C ASP A 151 8.75 4.45 2.80
N ARG A 152 8.07 3.61 2.02
CA ARG A 152 7.21 4.12 0.93
C ARG A 152 6.09 5.01 1.48
N VAL A 153 5.46 4.62 2.59
CA VAL A 153 4.41 5.42 3.24
C VAL A 153 4.99 6.74 3.77
N LEU A 154 6.15 6.72 4.42
CA LEU A 154 6.85 7.90 4.91
C LEU A 154 7.25 8.86 3.78
N GLY A 155 7.69 8.31 2.64
CA GLY A 155 8.01 9.08 1.44
C GLY A 155 6.79 9.80 0.87
N LEU A 156 5.66 9.10 0.82
CA LEU A 156 4.37 9.65 0.39
C LEU A 156 3.82 10.71 1.34
N LEU A 157 3.91 10.52 2.65
CA LEU A 157 3.53 11.54 3.63
C LEU A 157 4.39 12.80 3.49
N SER A 158 5.70 12.62 3.32
CA SER A 158 6.64 13.72 3.12
C SER A 158 6.31 14.52 1.85
N LYS A 159 5.99 13.81 0.77
CA LYS A 159 5.47 14.40 -0.48
C LYS A 159 4.21 15.24 -0.24
N THR A 160 3.21 14.71 0.46
CA THR A 160 1.95 15.44 0.75
C THR A 160 2.19 16.71 1.56
N THR A 161 3.23 16.75 2.41
CA THR A 161 3.64 17.98 3.12
C THR A 161 4.59 18.91 2.34
N GLY A 162 4.98 18.54 1.11
CA GLY A 162 5.96 19.29 0.31
C GLY A 162 7.42 19.16 0.79
N ASP A 163 7.72 18.24 1.70
CA ASP A 163 9.08 17.94 2.15
C ASP A 163 9.76 16.98 1.17
N TRP A 164 10.13 17.53 0.00
CA TRP A 164 10.67 16.76 -1.11
C TRP A 164 11.98 16.03 -0.78
N ASN A 165 12.80 16.60 0.09
CA ASN A 165 14.09 16.01 0.46
C ASN A 165 13.89 14.76 1.32
N GLN A 166 13.02 14.82 2.33
CA GLN A 166 12.69 13.62 3.10
C GLN A 166 11.93 12.60 2.26
N ALA A 167 11.03 13.04 1.38
CA ALA A 167 10.34 12.14 0.47
C ALA A 167 11.33 11.33 -0.36
N THR A 168 12.31 12.00 -0.96
CA THR A 168 13.39 11.39 -1.76
C THR A 168 14.18 10.36 -0.96
N GLY A 169 14.61 10.70 0.25
CA GLY A 169 15.37 9.78 1.12
C GLY A 169 14.58 8.51 1.44
N HIS A 170 13.33 8.65 1.88
CA HIS A 170 12.48 7.51 2.19
C HIS A 170 12.19 6.62 0.97
N PHE A 171 11.99 7.19 -0.22
CA PHE A 171 11.85 6.38 -1.42
C PHE A 171 13.13 5.60 -1.74
N GLU A 172 14.30 6.21 -1.58
CA GLU A 172 15.58 5.51 -1.80
C GLU A 172 15.79 4.36 -0.82
N ASP A 173 15.43 4.56 0.46
CA ASP A 173 15.45 3.51 1.48
C ASP A 173 14.48 2.36 1.14
N ALA A 174 13.25 2.69 0.73
CA ALA A 174 12.26 1.71 0.29
C ALA A 174 12.76 0.88 -0.91
N LEU A 175 13.38 1.52 -1.91
CA LEU A 175 13.96 0.84 -3.07
C LEU A 175 15.11 -0.08 -2.66
N ALA A 176 16.03 0.41 -1.82
CA ALA A 176 17.16 -0.39 -1.35
C ALA A 176 16.69 -1.62 -0.56
N PHE A 177 15.73 -1.43 0.33
CA PHE A 177 15.09 -2.49 1.10
C PHE A 177 14.43 -3.54 0.18
N CYS A 178 13.57 -3.11 -0.73
CA CYS A 178 12.83 -4.04 -1.60
C CYS A 178 13.76 -4.80 -2.55
N ARG A 179 14.80 -4.16 -3.09
CA ARG A 179 15.81 -4.84 -3.92
C ARG A 179 16.57 -5.91 -3.14
N LYS A 180 16.98 -5.59 -1.91
CA LYS A 180 17.68 -6.54 -1.03
C LYS A 180 16.79 -7.73 -0.64
N ALA A 181 15.52 -7.47 -0.37
CA ALA A 181 14.55 -8.49 0.05
C ALA A 181 13.95 -9.29 -1.11
N GLY A 182 14.08 -8.81 -2.35
CA GLY A 182 13.44 -9.40 -3.52
C GLY A 182 11.95 -9.08 -3.62
N TYR A 183 11.46 -8.03 -2.95
CA TYR A 183 10.04 -7.68 -2.90
C TYR A 183 9.60 -6.91 -4.15
N ARG A 184 9.39 -7.65 -5.23
CA ARG A 184 9.23 -7.10 -6.59
C ARG A 184 7.99 -6.21 -6.79
N PRO A 185 6.78 -6.57 -6.31
CA PRO A 185 5.60 -5.72 -6.49
C PRO A 185 5.75 -4.37 -5.78
N GLU A 186 6.23 -4.40 -4.54
CA GLU A 186 6.44 -3.17 -3.76
C GLU A 186 7.59 -2.32 -4.34
N LEU A 187 8.63 -2.95 -4.88
CA LEU A 187 9.67 -2.25 -5.66
C LEU A 187 9.06 -1.49 -6.84
N ALA A 188 8.19 -2.12 -7.62
CA ALA A 188 7.56 -1.50 -8.78
C ALA A 188 6.66 -0.32 -8.40
N TRP A 189 5.87 -0.45 -7.33
CA TRP A 189 5.06 0.65 -6.79
C TRP A 189 5.91 1.81 -6.27
N THR A 190 6.97 1.50 -5.52
CA THR A 190 7.92 2.50 -5.00
C THR A 190 8.57 3.28 -6.15
N CYS A 191 8.99 2.61 -7.22
CA CYS A 191 9.55 3.28 -8.40
C CYS A 191 8.53 4.25 -9.04
N CYS A 192 7.27 3.84 -9.20
CA CYS A 192 6.24 4.70 -9.78
C CYS A 192 5.92 5.91 -8.89
N ASP A 193 5.74 5.70 -7.58
CA ASP A 193 5.44 6.76 -6.63
C ASP A 193 6.61 7.76 -6.49
N TYR A 194 7.84 7.26 -6.53
CA TYR A 194 9.02 8.11 -6.48
C TYR A 194 9.19 8.93 -7.77
N ALA A 195 8.98 8.31 -8.94
CA ALA A 195 9.01 9.01 -10.21
C ALA A 195 7.98 10.15 -10.26
N ASP A 196 6.74 9.88 -9.84
CA ASP A 196 5.69 10.91 -9.72
C ASP A 196 6.12 12.05 -8.77
N THR A 197 6.80 11.72 -7.67
CA THR A 197 7.26 12.69 -6.66
C THR A 197 8.34 13.64 -7.20
N ILE A 198 9.38 13.10 -7.85
CA ILE A 198 10.48 13.92 -8.36
C ILE A 198 10.09 14.72 -9.61
N LEU A 199 9.14 14.24 -10.41
CA LEU A 199 8.55 15.04 -11.48
C LEU A 199 7.79 16.25 -10.94
N GLN A 200 7.07 16.09 -9.83
CA GLN A 200 6.40 17.21 -9.17
C GLN A 200 7.38 18.19 -8.52
N ARG A 201 8.48 17.68 -7.95
CA ARG A 201 9.58 18.51 -7.42
C ARG A 201 10.25 19.37 -8.51
N ASN A 202 10.37 18.82 -9.73
CA ASN A 202 10.90 19.50 -10.92
C ASN A 202 12.31 20.10 -10.72
N GLY A 203 13.19 19.35 -10.05
CA GLY A 203 14.60 19.71 -9.88
C GLY A 203 15.47 19.31 -11.08
N GLU A 204 16.72 19.77 -11.08
CA GLU A 204 17.70 19.39 -12.10
C GLU A 204 17.98 17.89 -12.05
N GLY A 205 17.92 17.21 -13.21
CA GLY A 205 18.11 15.76 -13.33
C GLY A 205 16.90 14.90 -12.94
N ASP A 206 15.87 15.46 -12.31
CA ASP A 206 14.70 14.70 -11.86
C ASP A 206 13.95 14.03 -12.99
N ARG A 207 13.83 14.71 -14.13
CA ARG A 207 13.18 14.15 -15.32
C ARG A 207 13.88 12.88 -15.82
N ALA A 208 15.21 12.88 -15.88
CA ALA A 208 15.97 11.70 -16.32
C ALA A 208 15.84 10.55 -15.32
N LYS A 209 15.92 10.85 -14.02
CA LYS A 209 15.74 9.85 -12.95
C LYS A 209 14.32 9.28 -12.95
N ALA A 210 13.30 10.11 -13.18
CA ALA A 210 11.90 9.68 -13.24
C ALA A 210 11.65 8.72 -14.41
N ILE A 211 12.23 8.99 -15.57
CA ILE A 211 12.14 8.09 -16.74
C ILE A 211 12.73 6.71 -16.39
N ALA A 212 13.93 6.67 -15.81
CA ALA A 212 14.57 5.42 -15.41
C ALA A 212 13.74 4.63 -14.38
N LEU A 213 13.18 5.32 -13.38
CA LEU A 213 12.30 4.71 -12.39
C LEU A 213 10.99 4.17 -13.02
N MET A 214 10.40 4.91 -13.97
CA MET A 214 9.22 4.45 -14.70
C MET A 214 9.53 3.23 -15.58
N GLU A 215 10.70 3.18 -16.21
CA GLU A 215 11.15 2.01 -16.98
C GLU A 215 11.31 0.76 -16.10
N GLU A 216 11.94 0.90 -14.93
CA GLU A 216 12.07 -0.20 -13.95
C GLU A 216 10.69 -0.66 -13.45
N SER A 217 9.81 0.28 -13.10
CA SER A 217 8.43 -0.02 -12.69
C SER A 217 7.64 -0.74 -13.78
N LEU A 218 7.76 -0.31 -15.04
CA LEU A 218 7.09 -0.94 -16.17
C LEU A 218 7.63 -2.35 -16.46
N SER A 219 8.96 -2.54 -16.38
CA SER A 219 9.57 -3.86 -16.59
C SER A 219 9.03 -4.87 -15.58
N ILE A 220 9.10 -4.53 -14.28
CA ILE A 220 8.66 -5.43 -13.22
C ILE A 220 7.15 -5.67 -13.32
N SER A 221 6.35 -4.62 -13.45
CA SER A 221 4.89 -4.75 -13.53
C SER A 221 4.44 -5.55 -14.74
N SER A 222 5.13 -5.44 -15.88
CA SER A 222 4.85 -6.25 -17.08
C SER A 222 5.20 -7.72 -16.89
N GLU A 223 6.37 -8.01 -16.30
CA GLU A 223 6.79 -9.38 -16.00
C GLU A 223 5.85 -10.08 -15.01
N LEU A 224 5.33 -9.32 -14.04
CA LEU A 224 4.41 -9.82 -13.03
C LEU A 224 2.94 -9.73 -13.46
N GLY A 225 2.60 -9.07 -14.57
CA GLY A 225 1.20 -8.88 -14.98
C GLY A 225 0.38 -7.96 -14.06
N MET A 226 1.01 -6.98 -13.41
CA MET A 226 0.37 -6.01 -12.51
C MET A 226 -0.43 -4.95 -13.29
N LYS A 227 -1.60 -5.34 -13.83
CA LYS A 227 -2.35 -4.57 -14.84
C LYS A 227 -2.66 -3.12 -14.44
N PRO A 228 -3.07 -2.81 -13.19
CA PRO A 228 -3.32 -1.41 -12.80
C PRO A 228 -2.05 -0.56 -12.78
N LEU A 229 -0.95 -1.09 -12.25
CA LEU A 229 0.32 -0.37 -12.22
C LEU A 229 0.84 -0.12 -13.64
N MET A 230 0.79 -1.14 -14.51
CA MET A 230 1.18 -0.99 -15.93
C MET A 230 0.42 0.16 -16.59
N ARG A 231 -0.91 0.21 -16.46
CA ARG A 231 -1.75 1.30 -17.01
C ARG A 231 -1.34 2.66 -16.46
N ARG A 232 -1.07 2.74 -15.15
CA ARG A 232 -0.63 3.98 -14.50
C ARG A 232 0.70 4.47 -15.07
N VAL A 233 1.70 3.59 -15.16
CA VAL A 233 3.04 3.94 -15.64
C VAL A 233 3.01 4.35 -17.12
N VAL A 234 2.29 3.62 -17.96
CA VAL A 234 2.14 3.96 -19.39
C VAL A 234 1.50 5.35 -19.55
N SER A 235 0.42 5.64 -18.81
CA SER A 235 -0.22 6.96 -18.83
C SER A 235 0.75 8.08 -18.43
N ARG A 236 1.63 7.84 -17.45
CA ARG A 236 2.64 8.84 -17.04
C ARG A 236 3.72 9.04 -18.10
N GLN A 237 4.18 7.97 -18.73
CA GLN A 237 5.17 8.06 -19.80
C GLN A 237 4.65 8.82 -21.02
N GLU A 238 3.35 8.69 -21.35
CA GLU A 238 2.72 9.46 -22.41
C GLU A 238 2.72 10.97 -22.10
N ILE A 239 2.39 11.35 -20.85
CA ILE A 239 2.45 12.75 -20.39
C ILE A 239 3.87 13.33 -20.49
N LEU A 240 4.90 12.51 -20.23
CA LEU A 240 6.29 12.96 -20.34
C LEU A 240 6.76 13.12 -21.78
N LYS A 241 6.15 12.42 -22.74
CA LYS A 241 6.52 12.51 -24.17
C LYS A 241 5.80 13.64 -24.89
N ALA A 242 4.66 14.10 -24.37
CA ALA A 242 3.92 15.27 -24.86
C ALA A 242 4.62 16.58 -24.48
#